data_AF-A0A9P5Y9A8-F1
#
_entry.id   AF-A0A9P5Y9A8-F1
#
_cell.length_a   1.000
_cell.length_b   1.000
_cell.length_c   1.000
_cell.angle_alpha   90.00
_cell.angle_beta   90.00
_cell.angle_gamma   90.00
#
_symmetry.space_group_name_H-M   'P 1'
#
loop_
_entity.id
_entity.type
_entity.pdbx_description
1 polymer ?
#
loop_
_entity_poly.entity_id
_entity_poly.type
_entity_poly.pdbx_seq_one_letter_code
_entity_poly.pdbx_strand_id
1 'polypeptide(L)'
;MTEKINIALYTWFIIYVDDTSSKNVGPFSVFTQRFLNRLPQLDPVLDALVETLSRMCELYDTQTANYILAATFNYVHATCLETEIQAGSLMRGVVRFPWFFRDHSGLSIAFALMLFPKSKGLCFIDYVQVLEDMNFWTSGVNDILSFHKEELVGEKGNYVHNRSYVEDKAPSKVLTEICQEVLVSRKTIYAAFSHVPRAKEIWAAWELGYIRWHLIQDRYKLATLNL
;
A
#
# COMPACT_ATOMS: atom_id res chain seq x y z
N MET A 1 2.27 -15.06 17.15
CA MET A 1 3.68 -14.88 16.72
C MET A 1 3.83 -15.13 15.23
N THR A 2 3.24 -16.22 14.72
CA THR A 2 3.25 -16.60 13.29
C THR A 2 2.76 -15.50 12.33
N GLU A 3 1.64 -14.83 12.62
CA GLU A 3 1.09 -13.76 11.77
C GLU A 3 2.11 -12.63 11.53
N LYS A 4 2.71 -12.12 12.61
CA LYS A 4 3.70 -11.04 12.53
C LYS A 4 4.94 -11.44 11.76
N ILE A 5 5.38 -12.69 11.87
CA ILE A 5 6.50 -13.22 11.09
C ILE A 5 6.13 -13.28 9.60
N ASN A 6 4.92 -13.77 9.28
CA ASN A 6 4.48 -13.85 7.88
C ASN A 6 4.30 -12.46 7.25
N ILE A 7 3.77 -11.50 8.01
CA ILE A 7 3.69 -10.09 7.59
C ILE A 7 5.09 -9.51 7.41
N ALA A 8 6.04 -9.76 8.31
CA ALA A 8 7.41 -9.25 8.17
C ALA A 8 8.12 -9.81 6.93
N LEU A 9 7.97 -11.12 6.67
CA LEU A 9 8.46 -11.76 5.44
C LEU A 9 7.81 -11.14 4.21
N TYR A 10 6.48 -11.01 4.22
CA TYR A 10 5.73 -10.35 3.15
C TYR A 10 6.27 -8.94 2.88
N THR A 11 6.38 -8.10 3.90
CA THR A 11 6.92 -6.73 3.78
C THR A 11 8.32 -6.74 3.18
N TRP A 12 9.19 -7.66 3.59
CA TRP A 12 10.54 -7.77 3.04
C TRP A 12 10.54 -8.13 1.55
N PHE A 13 9.72 -9.10 1.14
CA PHE A 13 9.59 -9.49 -0.27
C PHE A 13 9.01 -8.37 -1.13
N ILE A 14 8.06 -7.61 -0.61
CA ILE A 14 7.49 -6.45 -1.29
C ILE A 14 8.54 -5.35 -1.49
N ILE A 15 9.35 -5.04 -0.48
CA ILE A 15 10.47 -4.10 -0.61
C ILE A 15 11.47 -4.60 -1.68
N TYR A 16 11.75 -5.90 -1.72
CA TYR A 16 12.58 -6.46 -2.78
C TYR A 16 11.99 -6.22 -4.17
N VAL A 17 10.68 -6.45 -4.36
CA VAL A 17 9.99 -6.19 -5.64
C VAL A 17 10.10 -4.71 -6.03
N ASP A 18 9.84 -3.79 -5.10
CA ASP A 18 9.99 -2.34 -5.28
C ASP A 18 11.39 -1.97 -5.82
N ASP A 19 12.42 -2.50 -5.16
CA ASP A 19 13.82 -2.17 -5.45
C ASP A 19 14.36 -2.81 -6.74
N THR A 20 13.71 -3.85 -7.28
CA THR A 20 14.28 -4.70 -8.34
C THR A 20 13.46 -4.77 -9.62
N SER A 21 12.13 -4.62 -9.55
CA SER A 21 11.23 -4.74 -10.70
C SER A 21 11.56 -3.74 -11.82
N SER A 22 11.85 -2.49 -11.48
CA SER A 22 12.26 -1.44 -12.42
C SER A 22 13.62 -1.71 -13.09
N LYS A 23 14.51 -2.50 -12.46
CA LYS A 23 15.84 -2.85 -12.99
C LYS A 23 15.80 -4.05 -13.92
N ASN A 24 14.88 -4.98 -13.68
CA ASN A 24 14.68 -6.17 -14.49
C ASN A 24 13.21 -6.59 -14.45
N VAL A 25 12.42 -6.07 -15.37
CA VAL A 25 10.97 -6.31 -15.44
C VAL A 25 10.62 -7.78 -15.72
N GLY A 26 11.49 -8.52 -16.41
CA GLY A 26 11.19 -9.84 -16.97
C GLY A 26 10.62 -10.88 -15.99
N PRO A 27 11.25 -11.12 -14.83
CA PRO A 27 10.71 -12.05 -13.83
C PRO A 27 9.35 -11.64 -13.24
N PHE A 28 9.14 -10.34 -13.05
CA PHE A 28 7.96 -9.78 -12.38
C PHE A 28 6.75 -9.72 -13.31
N SER A 29 6.95 -9.38 -14.59
CA SER A 29 5.87 -9.23 -15.58
C SER A 29 5.12 -10.54 -15.88
N VAL A 30 5.72 -11.69 -15.59
CA VAL A 30 5.11 -13.02 -15.78
C VAL A 30 4.65 -13.68 -14.47
N PHE A 31 4.81 -12.99 -13.33
CA PHE A 31 4.62 -13.56 -11.98
C PHE A 31 3.26 -14.26 -11.82
N THR A 32 2.17 -13.57 -12.15
CA THR A 32 0.80 -14.11 -12.01
C THR A 32 0.55 -15.25 -12.98
N GLN A 33 1.02 -15.16 -14.21
CA GLN A 33 0.85 -16.24 -15.20
C GLN A 33 1.57 -17.52 -14.73
N ARG A 34 2.78 -17.40 -14.19
CA ARG A 34 3.54 -18.54 -13.66
C ARG A 34 2.88 -19.13 -12.41
N PHE A 35 2.41 -18.28 -11.49
CA PHE A 35 1.65 -18.70 -10.31
C PHE A 35 0.41 -19.53 -10.72
N LEU A 36 -0.41 -19.02 -11.65
CA LEU A 36 -1.62 -19.71 -12.11
C LEU A 36 -1.31 -21.06 -12.78
N ASN A 37 -0.21 -21.13 -13.54
CA ASN A 37 0.23 -22.36 -14.19
C ASN A 37 1.05 -23.29 -13.29
N ARG A 38 1.22 -22.96 -12.00
CA ARG A 38 2.03 -23.72 -11.03
C ARG A 38 3.47 -23.95 -11.50
N LEU A 39 4.03 -22.97 -12.19
CA LEU A 39 5.42 -22.97 -12.61
C LEU A 39 6.28 -22.27 -11.54
N PRO A 40 7.52 -22.73 -11.29
CA PRO A 40 8.48 -21.99 -10.46
C PRO A 40 8.62 -20.56 -10.96
N GLN A 41 8.80 -19.57 -10.10
CA GLN A 41 9.05 -18.19 -10.53
C GLN A 41 10.42 -18.08 -11.21
N LEU A 42 10.63 -16.97 -11.93
CA LEU A 42 11.92 -16.71 -12.59
C LEU A 42 12.96 -16.09 -11.63
N ASP A 43 12.59 -15.92 -10.37
CA ASP A 43 13.42 -15.37 -9.30
C ASP A 43 13.12 -16.18 -8.00
N PRO A 44 14.14 -16.74 -7.33
CA PRO A 44 13.94 -17.49 -6.07
C PRO A 44 13.27 -16.67 -4.96
N VAL A 45 13.43 -15.35 -4.96
CA VAL A 45 12.75 -14.45 -4.01
C VAL A 45 11.24 -14.41 -4.29
N LEU A 46 10.85 -14.45 -5.57
CA LEU A 46 9.45 -14.54 -5.97
C LEU A 46 8.84 -15.91 -5.64
N ASP A 47 9.61 -17.00 -5.69
CA ASP A 47 9.17 -18.31 -5.18
C ASP A 47 8.87 -18.24 -3.67
N ALA A 48 9.77 -17.63 -2.89
CA ALA A 48 9.56 -17.44 -1.45
C ALA A 48 8.37 -16.52 -1.12
N LEU A 49 8.10 -15.52 -1.97
CA LEU A 49 6.89 -14.71 -1.89
C LEU A 49 5.63 -15.56 -2.11
N VAL A 50 5.62 -16.46 -3.09
CA VAL A 50 4.49 -17.38 -3.34
C VAL A 50 4.24 -18.28 -2.13
N GLU A 51 5.27 -18.79 -1.47
CA GLU A 51 5.12 -19.57 -0.23
C GLU A 51 4.50 -18.73 0.90
N THR A 52 4.95 -17.47 1.03
CA THR A 52 4.45 -16.53 2.04
C THR A 52 2.99 -16.15 1.80
N LEU A 53 2.60 -15.95 0.54
CA LEU A 53 1.22 -15.74 0.13
C LEU A 53 0.35 -16.97 0.41
N SER A 54 0.87 -18.17 0.18
CA SER A 54 0.15 -19.41 0.46
C SER A 54 -0.20 -19.53 1.95
N ARG A 55 0.71 -19.09 2.85
CA ARG A 55 0.45 -19.02 4.30
C ARG A 55 -0.61 -17.98 4.68
N MET A 56 -0.83 -16.93 3.88
CA MET A 56 -1.92 -15.97 4.15
C MET A 56 -3.29 -16.67 4.12
N CYS A 57 -3.49 -17.66 3.25
CA CYS A 57 -4.73 -18.42 3.18
C CYS A 57 -5.03 -19.22 4.46
N GLU A 58 -3.99 -19.59 5.23
CA GLU A 58 -4.13 -20.26 6.51
C GLU A 58 -4.51 -19.25 7.62
N LEU A 59 -3.85 -18.08 7.62
CA LEU A 59 -3.96 -17.06 8.66
C LEU A 59 -5.22 -16.19 8.58
N TYR A 60 -5.74 -15.97 7.37
CA TYR A 60 -6.86 -15.08 7.10
C TYR A 60 -8.06 -15.85 6.56
N ASP A 61 -9.29 -15.34 6.77
CA ASP A 61 -10.47 -15.92 6.13
C ASP A 61 -10.37 -15.81 4.60
N THR A 62 -11.15 -16.63 3.91
CA THR A 62 -11.04 -16.78 2.44
C THR A 62 -11.17 -15.46 1.70
N GLN A 63 -12.09 -14.57 2.11
CA GLN A 63 -12.28 -13.30 1.42
C GLN A 63 -11.04 -12.43 1.62
N THR A 64 -10.61 -12.27 2.86
CA THR A 64 -9.44 -11.46 3.24
C THR A 64 -8.16 -11.95 2.58
N ALA A 65 -7.91 -13.26 2.59
CA ALA A 65 -6.76 -13.84 1.92
C ALA A 65 -6.80 -13.57 0.40
N ASN A 66 -7.95 -13.77 -0.24
CA ASN A 66 -8.09 -13.52 -1.68
C ASN A 66 -7.83 -12.06 -2.04
N TYR A 67 -8.32 -11.10 -1.24
CA TYR A 67 -8.01 -9.68 -1.46
C TYR A 67 -6.53 -9.36 -1.25
N ILE A 68 -5.86 -9.95 -0.24
CA ILE A 68 -4.40 -9.80 -0.05
C ILE A 68 -3.63 -10.32 -1.27
N LEU A 69 -3.99 -11.50 -1.78
CA LEU A 69 -3.35 -12.10 -2.95
C LEU A 69 -3.57 -11.24 -4.19
N ALA A 70 -4.81 -10.79 -4.43
CA ALA A 70 -5.15 -9.93 -5.55
C ALA A 70 -4.39 -8.60 -5.52
N ALA A 71 -4.34 -7.93 -4.35
CA ALA A 71 -3.57 -6.71 -4.17
C ALA A 71 -2.07 -6.93 -4.44
N THR A 72 -1.52 -8.07 -3.99
CA THR A 72 -0.11 -8.43 -4.24
C THR A 72 0.17 -8.64 -5.72
N PHE A 73 -0.73 -9.31 -6.44
CA PHE A 73 -0.58 -9.50 -7.89
C PHE A 73 -0.64 -8.16 -8.61
N ASN A 74 -1.62 -7.32 -8.29
CA ASN A 74 -1.73 -5.98 -8.85
C ASN A 74 -0.45 -5.16 -8.61
N TYR A 75 0.14 -5.25 -7.41
CA TYR A 75 1.39 -4.57 -7.08
C TYR A 75 2.59 -5.01 -7.90
N VAL A 76 2.81 -6.32 -8.03
CA VAL A 76 3.92 -6.83 -8.85
C VAL A 76 3.79 -6.35 -10.31
N HIS A 77 2.56 -6.22 -10.82
CA HIS A 77 2.34 -5.71 -12.18
C HIS A 77 2.49 -4.19 -12.26
N ALA A 78 1.99 -3.44 -11.28
CA ALA A 78 2.06 -1.98 -11.26
C ALA A 78 3.51 -1.49 -11.15
N THR A 79 4.33 -2.13 -10.33
CA THR A 79 5.76 -1.81 -10.18
C THR A 79 6.56 -2.02 -11.48
N CYS A 80 6.17 -3.00 -12.30
CA CYS A 80 6.75 -3.16 -13.65
C CYS A 80 6.47 -1.97 -14.57
N LEU A 81 5.39 -1.23 -14.34
CA LEU A 81 4.95 -0.09 -15.16
C LEU A 81 5.48 1.25 -14.64
N GLU A 82 6.07 1.31 -13.44
CA GLU A 82 6.52 2.56 -12.83
C GLU A 82 7.46 3.35 -13.72
N THR A 83 8.48 2.70 -14.28
CA THR A 83 9.44 3.38 -15.15
C THR A 83 8.80 3.88 -16.44
N GLU A 84 7.87 3.11 -17.03
CA GLU A 84 7.15 3.52 -18.24
C GLU A 84 6.21 4.70 -17.97
N ILE A 85 5.51 4.68 -16.85
CA ILE A 85 4.60 5.75 -16.44
C ILE A 85 5.36 7.02 -16.08
N GLN A 86 6.53 6.89 -15.44
CA GLN A 86 7.41 8.03 -15.13
C GLN A 86 8.10 8.60 -16.37
N ALA A 87 8.49 7.75 -17.33
CA ALA A 87 9.11 8.17 -18.58
C ALA A 87 8.09 8.72 -19.59
N GLY A 88 6.84 8.24 -19.53
CA GLY A 88 5.74 8.68 -20.36
C GLY A 88 5.20 10.05 -19.93
N SER A 89 4.60 10.77 -20.88
CA SER A 89 3.82 11.95 -20.54
C SER A 89 2.45 11.50 -20.02
N LEU A 90 2.20 11.68 -18.72
CA LEU A 90 0.85 11.64 -18.16
C LEU A 90 -0.08 12.49 -19.04
N MET A 91 -1.26 11.94 -19.34
CA MET A 91 -2.27 12.68 -20.08
C MET A 91 -2.96 13.68 -19.13
N ARG A 92 -2.99 14.97 -19.51
CA ARG A 92 -3.73 15.98 -18.74
C ARG A 92 -5.21 15.62 -18.66
N GLY A 93 -5.83 15.88 -17.51
CA GLY A 93 -7.27 15.64 -17.29
C GLY A 93 -7.65 14.19 -16.94
N VAL A 94 -6.71 13.23 -16.92
CA VAL A 94 -6.98 11.84 -16.50
C VAL A 94 -6.94 11.72 -14.97
N VAL A 95 -7.85 12.43 -14.30
CA VAL A 95 -7.82 12.68 -12.85
C VAL A 95 -7.95 11.43 -11.96
N ARG A 96 -8.46 10.31 -12.48
CA ARG A 96 -8.57 9.05 -11.74
C ARG A 96 -7.30 8.20 -11.79
N PHE A 97 -6.45 8.41 -12.80
CA PHE A 97 -5.27 7.58 -13.02
C PHE A 97 -4.25 7.65 -11.88
N PRO A 98 -3.93 8.83 -11.29
CA PRO A 98 -3.00 8.88 -10.17
C PRO A 98 -3.42 8.01 -8.99
N TRP A 99 -4.71 8.00 -8.64
CA TRP A 99 -5.22 7.15 -7.55
C TRP A 99 -5.18 5.68 -7.95
N PHE A 100 -5.65 5.33 -9.15
CA PHE A 100 -5.58 3.96 -9.67
C PHE A 100 -4.15 3.41 -9.56
N PHE A 101 -3.18 4.18 -10.04
CA PHE A 101 -1.79 3.76 -10.02
C PHE A 101 -1.25 3.63 -8.60
N ARG A 102 -1.47 4.64 -7.75
CA ARG A 102 -1.02 4.65 -6.34
C ARG A 102 -1.60 3.51 -5.50
N ASP A 103 -2.86 3.17 -5.74
CA ASP A 103 -3.54 2.06 -5.09
C ASP A 103 -2.88 0.72 -5.46
N HIS A 104 -2.62 0.53 -6.75
CA HIS A 104 -2.01 -0.71 -7.24
C HIS A 104 -0.52 -0.80 -6.91
N SER A 105 0.23 0.31 -6.92
CA SER A 105 1.67 0.34 -6.62
C SER A 105 2.00 0.55 -5.14
N GLY A 106 1.01 0.50 -4.24
CA GLY A 106 1.20 0.92 -2.84
C GLY A 106 0.85 -0.09 -1.75
N LEU A 107 0.06 -1.11 -2.06
CA LEU A 107 -0.31 -2.22 -1.15
C LEU A 107 -0.96 -1.85 0.20
N SER A 108 -1.38 -0.60 0.39
CA SER A 108 -2.07 -0.15 1.59
C SER A 108 -3.29 -1.01 1.94
N ILE A 109 -4.06 -1.43 0.94
CA ILE A 109 -5.21 -2.32 1.12
C ILE A 109 -4.80 -3.69 1.69
N ALA A 110 -3.67 -4.26 1.25
CA ALA A 110 -3.16 -5.53 1.77
C ALA A 110 -2.77 -5.40 3.24
N PHE A 111 -2.09 -4.31 3.62
CA PHE A 111 -1.75 -4.04 5.02
C PHE A 111 -2.99 -3.80 5.89
N ALA A 112 -4.00 -3.09 5.38
CA ALA A 112 -5.27 -2.88 6.05
C ALA A 112 -6.00 -4.22 6.34
N LEU A 113 -6.01 -5.14 5.37
CA LEU A 113 -6.55 -6.50 5.53
C LEU A 113 -5.75 -7.34 6.53
N MET A 114 -4.42 -7.20 6.51
CA MET A 114 -3.52 -7.96 7.40
C MET A 114 -3.72 -7.65 8.89
N LEU A 115 -4.42 -6.56 9.22
CA LEU A 115 -4.82 -6.22 10.59
C LEU A 115 -5.82 -7.22 11.20
N PHE A 116 -6.55 -7.96 10.37
CA PHE A 116 -7.70 -8.79 10.78
C PHE A 116 -7.51 -10.29 10.47
N PRO A 117 -6.47 -10.95 11.02
CA PRO A 117 -6.35 -12.40 10.90
C PRO A 117 -7.47 -13.12 11.65
N LYS A 118 -7.72 -14.39 11.31
CA LYS A 118 -8.76 -15.24 11.93
C LYS A 118 -8.69 -15.23 13.46
N SER A 119 -7.48 -15.14 14.02
CA SER A 119 -7.24 -15.12 15.46
C SER A 119 -7.85 -13.91 16.19
N LYS A 120 -8.24 -12.85 15.46
CA LYS A 120 -8.91 -11.67 16.01
C LYS A 120 -10.41 -11.86 16.20
N GLY A 121 -10.99 -12.91 15.63
CA GLY A 121 -12.42 -13.21 15.75
C GLY A 121 -13.33 -12.19 15.07
N LEU A 122 -12.83 -11.47 14.06
CA LEU A 122 -13.61 -10.56 13.23
C LEU A 122 -13.91 -11.22 11.88
N CYS A 123 -15.13 -11.05 11.39
CA CYS A 123 -15.55 -11.47 10.07
C CYS A 123 -15.21 -10.38 9.05
N PHE A 124 -14.99 -10.77 7.79
CA PHE A 124 -14.73 -9.81 6.70
C PHE A 124 -15.77 -8.68 6.61
N ILE A 125 -17.05 -8.99 6.88
CA ILE A 125 -18.14 -8.00 6.85
C ILE A 125 -18.00 -6.91 7.92
N ASP A 126 -17.25 -7.15 9.00
CA ASP A 126 -17.07 -6.20 10.09
C ASP A 126 -16.19 -5.00 9.71
N TYR A 127 -15.44 -5.10 8.60
CA TYR A 127 -14.52 -4.04 8.17
C TYR A 127 -14.49 -3.79 6.65
N VAL A 128 -15.02 -4.68 5.81
CA VAL A 128 -14.96 -4.51 4.34
C VAL A 128 -15.57 -3.19 3.86
N GLN A 129 -16.67 -2.74 4.48
CA GLN A 129 -17.36 -1.51 4.07
C GLN A 129 -16.52 -0.24 4.24
N VAL A 130 -15.45 -0.31 5.03
CA VAL A 130 -14.55 0.80 5.32
C VAL A 130 -13.11 0.52 4.86
N LEU A 131 -12.91 -0.58 4.13
CA LEU A 131 -11.60 -1.02 3.66
C LEU A 131 -10.97 0.01 2.72
N GLU A 132 -11.74 0.65 1.85
CA GLU A 132 -11.23 1.69 0.96
C GLU A 132 -10.81 2.96 1.71
N ASP A 133 -11.53 3.34 2.78
CA ASP A 133 -11.08 4.43 3.63
C ASP A 133 -9.78 4.07 4.38
N MET A 134 -9.63 2.83 4.84
CA MET A 134 -8.40 2.35 5.46
C MET A 134 -7.22 2.33 4.49
N ASN A 135 -7.49 1.91 3.25
CA ASN A 135 -6.55 1.92 2.13
C ASN A 135 -6.09 3.36 1.81
N PHE A 136 -7.05 4.26 1.59
CA PHE A 136 -6.79 5.67 1.33
C PHE A 136 -6.05 6.35 2.48
N TRP A 137 -6.49 6.13 3.72
CA TRP A 137 -5.82 6.68 4.90
C TRP A 137 -4.35 6.25 4.97
N THR A 138 -4.09 4.95 4.80
CA THR A 138 -2.73 4.39 4.88
C THR A 138 -1.85 4.93 3.76
N SER A 139 -2.34 4.96 2.53
CA SER A 139 -1.63 5.53 1.38
C SER A 139 -1.36 7.03 1.54
N GLY A 140 -2.39 7.79 1.90
CA GLY A 140 -2.28 9.24 2.06
C GLY A 140 -1.36 9.65 3.20
N VAL A 141 -1.39 8.94 4.35
CA VAL A 141 -0.43 9.19 5.45
C VAL A 141 1.00 8.92 4.99
N ASN A 142 1.23 7.84 4.24
CA ASN A 142 2.54 7.58 3.67
C ASN A 142 2.97 8.71 2.73
N ASP A 143 2.14 9.10 1.77
CA ASP A 143 2.45 10.16 0.81
C ASP A 143 2.72 11.51 1.51
N ILE A 144 1.96 11.84 2.57
CA ILE A 144 2.19 13.06 3.37
C ILE A 144 3.55 13.01 4.07
N LEU A 145 3.85 11.89 4.74
CA LEU A 145 5.05 11.75 5.57
C LEU A 145 6.30 11.43 4.74
N SER A 146 6.14 10.97 3.50
CA SER A 146 7.22 10.72 2.54
C SER A 146 7.50 11.89 1.62
N PHE A 147 6.56 12.83 1.47
CA PHE A 147 6.70 13.97 0.56
C PHE A 147 8.01 14.75 0.76
N HIS A 148 8.43 14.97 2.02
CA HIS A 148 9.68 15.66 2.33
C HIS A 148 10.92 14.93 1.79
N LYS A 149 11.04 13.62 2.03
CA LYS A 149 12.20 12.86 1.51
C LYS A 149 12.24 12.83 -0.01
N GLU A 150 11.07 12.86 -0.67
CA GLU A 150 10.90 12.81 -2.13
C GLU A 150 11.29 14.15 -2.76
N GLU A 151 10.81 15.26 -2.19
CA GLU A 151 11.18 16.60 -2.64
C GLU A 151 12.68 16.85 -2.50
N LEU A 152 13.32 16.37 -1.43
CA LEU A 152 14.77 16.51 -1.21
C LEU A 152 15.63 15.86 -2.31
N VAL A 153 15.11 14.83 -2.99
CA VAL A 153 15.83 14.12 -4.07
C VAL A 153 15.24 14.41 -5.45
N GLY A 154 14.25 15.31 -5.54
CA GLY A 154 13.60 15.68 -6.79
C GLY A 154 12.71 14.58 -7.38
N GLU A 155 12.25 13.63 -6.57
CA GLU A 155 11.36 12.55 -7.02
C GLU A 155 9.98 13.11 -7.39
N LYS A 156 9.58 12.99 -8.66
CA LYS A 156 8.28 13.46 -9.16
C LYS A 156 7.32 12.33 -9.54
N GLY A 157 7.75 11.07 -9.43
CA GLY A 157 6.95 9.89 -9.75
C GLY A 157 5.99 9.45 -8.65
N ASN A 158 5.52 10.36 -7.79
CA ASN A 158 4.66 10.06 -6.64
C ASN A 158 3.22 10.54 -6.86
N TYR A 159 2.31 10.11 -5.97
CA TYR A 159 0.89 10.43 -6.07
C TYR A 159 0.61 11.95 -6.08
N VAL A 160 1.31 12.72 -5.25
CA VAL A 160 1.12 14.17 -5.12
C VAL A 160 1.44 14.89 -6.44
N HIS A 161 2.58 14.59 -7.06
CA HIS A 161 2.99 15.21 -8.33
C HIS A 161 2.17 14.71 -9.51
N ASN A 162 1.83 13.42 -9.54
CA ASN A 162 0.96 12.87 -10.58
C ASN A 162 -0.42 13.53 -10.53
N ARG A 163 -1.01 13.69 -9.34
CA ARG A 163 -2.30 14.37 -9.14
C ARG A 163 -2.20 15.87 -9.45
N SER A 164 -1.13 16.54 -9.00
CA SER A 164 -0.84 17.94 -9.32
C SER A 164 -0.81 18.19 -10.81
N TYR A 165 -0.15 17.32 -11.57
CA TYR A 165 -0.05 17.44 -13.01
C TYR A 165 -1.40 17.26 -13.73
N VAL A 166 -2.17 16.21 -13.38
CA VAL A 166 -3.43 15.93 -14.10
C VAL A 166 -4.57 16.88 -13.73
N GLU A 167 -4.53 17.47 -12.52
CA GLU A 167 -5.52 18.45 -12.04
C GLU A 167 -5.11 19.90 -12.28
N ASP A 168 -3.92 20.17 -12.81
CA ASP A 168 -3.35 21.52 -13.01
C ASP A 168 -3.34 22.36 -11.71
N LYS A 169 -2.87 21.74 -10.63
CA LYS A 169 -2.75 22.35 -9.29
C LYS A 169 -1.30 22.37 -8.83
N ALA A 170 -0.93 23.33 -7.99
CA ALA A 170 0.36 23.30 -7.30
C ALA A 170 0.49 22.06 -6.39
N PRO A 171 1.65 21.38 -6.30
CA PRO A 171 1.84 20.22 -5.43
C PRO A 171 1.48 20.48 -3.96
N SER A 172 1.77 21.67 -3.43
CA SER A 172 1.42 22.06 -2.06
C SER A 172 -0.09 22.11 -1.82
N LYS A 173 -0.87 22.52 -2.84
CA LYS A 173 -2.33 22.53 -2.77
C LYS A 173 -2.86 21.09 -2.76
N VAL A 174 -2.33 20.23 -3.62
CA VAL A 174 -2.70 18.80 -3.65
C VAL A 174 -2.36 18.12 -2.33
N LEU A 175 -1.17 18.35 -1.77
CA LEU A 175 -0.77 17.83 -0.46
C LEU A 175 -1.75 18.26 0.64
N THR A 176 -2.17 19.53 0.63
CA THR A 176 -3.17 20.06 1.58
C THR A 176 -4.53 19.37 1.41
N GLU A 177 -4.96 19.11 0.18
CA GLU A 177 -6.20 18.38 -0.11
C GLU A 177 -6.13 16.94 0.38
N ILE A 178 -5.01 16.24 0.16
CA ILE A 178 -4.77 14.88 0.67
C ILE A 178 -4.82 14.85 2.20
N CYS A 179 -4.23 15.84 2.89
CA CYS A 179 -4.36 15.97 4.35
C CYS A 179 -5.83 16.03 4.80
N GLN A 180 -6.68 16.79 4.10
CA GLN A 180 -8.11 16.85 4.43
C GLN A 180 -8.82 15.52 4.15
N GLU A 181 -8.55 14.90 3.01
CA GLU A 181 -9.14 13.62 2.62
C GLU A 181 -8.77 12.51 3.60
N VAL A 182 -7.52 12.45 4.07
CA VAL A 182 -7.06 11.52 5.11
C VAL A 182 -7.83 11.74 6.42
N LEU A 183 -8.09 12.99 6.81
CA LEU A 183 -8.91 13.29 8.00
C LEU A 183 -10.37 12.84 7.83
N VAL A 184 -10.93 12.97 6.62
CA VAL A 184 -12.27 12.45 6.28
C VAL A 184 -12.29 10.93 6.39
N SER A 185 -11.36 10.22 5.74
CA SER A 185 -11.27 8.76 5.82
C SER A 185 -11.11 8.28 7.26
N ARG A 186 -10.27 8.94 8.06
CA ARG A 186 -10.14 8.66 9.50
C ARG A 186 -11.47 8.76 10.22
N LYS A 187 -12.24 9.82 9.99
CA LYS A 187 -13.56 10.01 10.60
C LYS A 187 -14.52 8.90 10.20
N THR A 188 -14.54 8.51 8.92
CA THR A 188 -15.37 7.40 8.40
C THR A 188 -15.00 6.08 9.07
N ILE A 189 -13.71 5.76 9.19
CA ILE A 189 -13.21 4.55 9.85
C ILE A 189 -13.69 4.46 11.30
N TYR A 190 -13.49 5.53 12.09
CA TYR A 190 -13.92 5.53 13.48
C TYR A 190 -15.44 5.52 13.67
N ALA A 191 -16.19 6.11 12.73
CA ALA A 191 -17.65 6.05 12.74
C ALA A 191 -18.14 4.62 12.46
N ALA A 192 -17.59 3.96 11.43
CA ALA A 192 -17.94 2.58 11.08
C ALA A 192 -17.60 1.61 12.24
N PHE A 193 -16.41 1.74 12.83
CA PHE A 193 -16.00 0.90 13.96
C PHE A 193 -16.60 1.29 15.31
N SER A 194 -17.48 2.29 15.38
CA SER A 194 -18.18 2.63 16.63
C SER A 194 -19.04 1.48 17.16
N HIS A 195 -19.52 0.61 16.26
CA HIS A 195 -20.31 -0.58 16.59
C HIS A 195 -19.48 -1.87 16.63
N VAL A 196 -18.18 -1.81 16.31
CA VAL A 196 -17.25 -2.94 16.33
C VAL A 196 -16.01 -2.59 17.17
N PRO A 197 -16.11 -2.59 18.52
CA PRO A 197 -15.06 -2.08 19.40
C PRO A 197 -13.70 -2.74 19.17
N ARG A 198 -13.70 -4.04 18.86
CA ARG A 198 -12.47 -4.79 18.58
C ARG A 198 -11.74 -4.30 17.33
N ALA A 199 -12.48 -3.97 16.27
CA ALA A 199 -11.89 -3.42 15.05
C ALA A 199 -11.35 -2.01 15.29
N LYS A 200 -12.05 -1.20 16.09
CA LYS A 200 -11.60 0.13 16.51
C LYS A 200 -10.28 0.09 17.26
N GLU A 201 -10.12 -0.84 18.21
CA GLU A 201 -8.86 -1.03 18.95
C GLU A 201 -7.70 -1.41 18.03
N ILE A 202 -7.94 -2.36 17.13
CA ILE A 202 -6.93 -2.82 16.15
C ILE A 202 -6.50 -1.67 15.25
N TRP A 203 -7.46 -0.92 14.70
CA TRP A 203 -7.18 0.23 13.84
C TRP A 203 -6.44 1.35 14.58
N ALA A 204 -6.85 1.69 15.81
CA ALA A 204 -6.17 2.72 16.59
C ALA A 204 -4.70 2.36 16.88
N ALA A 205 -4.42 1.07 17.13
CA ALA A 205 -3.04 0.59 17.31
C ALA A 205 -2.24 0.67 16.00
N TRP A 206 -2.85 0.35 14.86
CA TRP A 206 -2.24 0.51 13.54
C TRP A 206 -1.93 1.97 13.23
N GLU A 207 -2.90 2.87 13.37
CA GLU A 207 -2.76 4.31 13.12
C GLU A 207 -1.58 4.89 13.90
N LEU A 208 -1.53 4.64 15.22
CA LEU A 208 -0.45 5.11 16.08
C LEU A 208 0.90 4.49 15.68
N GLY A 209 0.94 3.18 15.43
CA GLY A 209 2.14 2.46 15.07
C GLY A 209 2.72 2.92 13.72
N TYR A 210 1.86 3.13 12.73
CA TYR A 210 2.23 3.51 11.38
C TYR A 210 2.77 4.94 11.32
N ILE A 211 2.13 5.88 12.02
CA ILE A 211 2.63 7.26 12.16
C ILE A 211 3.96 7.24 12.92
N ARG A 212 4.03 6.55 14.06
CA ARG A 212 5.26 6.48 14.86
C ARG A 212 6.42 5.89 14.06
N TRP A 213 6.16 4.85 13.27
CA TRP A 213 7.17 4.27 12.39
C TRP A 213 7.75 5.31 11.42
N HIS A 214 6.91 6.08 10.72
CA HIS A 214 7.40 7.15 9.84
C HIS A 214 8.24 8.20 10.58
N LEU A 215 7.81 8.62 11.77
CA LEU A 215 8.49 9.64 12.57
C LEU A 215 9.87 9.21 13.08
N ILE A 216 10.07 7.92 13.36
CA ILE A 216 11.32 7.40 13.94
C ILE A 216 12.30 6.84 12.91
N GLN A 217 11.85 6.56 11.68
CA GLN A 217 12.72 6.00 10.64
C GLN A 217 13.49 7.13 9.94
N ASP A 218 14.82 7.03 9.93
CA ASP A 218 15.71 7.97 9.22
C ASP A 218 15.38 8.09 7.72
N ARG A 219 14.80 7.04 7.14
CA ARG A 219 14.34 6.99 5.73
C ARG A 219 13.54 8.23 5.33
N TYR A 220 12.66 8.72 6.20
CA TYR A 220 11.74 9.81 5.88
C TYR A 220 12.32 11.21 6.12
N LYS A 221 13.49 11.31 6.78
CA LYS A 221 14.19 12.57 7.05
C LYS A 221 13.32 13.61 7.79
N LEU A 222 12.28 13.18 8.51
CA LEU A 222 11.36 14.09 9.20
C LEU A 222 12.00 14.83 10.38
N ALA A 223 13.04 14.25 10.99
CA ALA A 223 13.84 14.91 12.02
C ALA A 223 14.46 16.23 11.54
N THR A 224 14.65 16.43 10.23
CA THR A 224 15.20 17.69 9.70
C THR A 224 14.16 18.82 9.62
N LEU A 225 12.87 18.52 9.85
CA LEU A 225 11.79 19.51 9.76
C LEU A 225 11.57 20.27 11.08
N ASN A 226 12.21 19.87 12.18
CA ASN A 226 12.03 20.47 13.51
C ASN A 226 10.55 20.65 13.90
N LEU A 227 9.73 19.61 13.64
CA LEU A 227 8.29 19.56 13.95
C LEU A 227 8.01 19.41 15.45
#